data_AF-A0A3M2J107-F1
#
_entry.id   AF-A0A3M2J107-F1
#
_cell.length_a   1.000
_cell.length_b   1.000
_cell.length_c   1.000
_cell.angle_alpha   90.00
_cell.angle_beta   90.00
_cell.angle_gamma   90.00
#
_symmetry.space_group_name_H-M   'P 1'
#
loop_
_entity.id
_entity.type
_entity.pdbx_description
1 polymer ?
#
loop_
_entity_poly.entity_id
_entity_poly.type
_entity_poly.pdbx_seq_one_letter_code
_entity_poly.pdbx_strand_id
1 'polypeptide(L)'
;MIALTKLLNPPMPSSGGRPPGYELMTSSQAKAEAYKLLQRGLTPPEAHVVDALFVAGVLPEYRLGVSKKGVSRFLHSRILDHLPFDARTVSQKFDEYSLTPGETLLYTLGPVGIEIARERYGVAPPSGFLAYPLERIMHDVVVNEVVLAIGTKAQAHGWEMSWMSKYESTLYRDGRPILEPDAFFILRRAETELPFILEYHNEDKRTRGIRKVRTYEMVCAS
;
A
#
# COMPACT_ATOMS: atom_id res chain seq x y z
N MET A 1 -31.20 3.79 17.56
CA MET A 1 -30.42 2.54 17.44
C MET A 1 -30.04 2.34 15.98
N ILE A 2 -28.78 2.63 15.62
CA ILE A 2 -28.24 2.30 14.30
C ILE A 2 -27.78 0.85 14.37
N ALA A 3 -28.34 -0.03 13.53
CA ALA A 3 -28.01 -1.45 13.55
C ALA A 3 -26.50 -1.66 13.30
N LEU A 4 -25.87 -2.47 14.16
CA LEU A 4 -24.44 -2.83 14.13
C LEU A 4 -23.98 -3.33 12.74
N THR A 5 -24.91 -3.84 11.93
CA THR A 5 -24.72 -4.28 10.54
C THR A 5 -24.35 -3.15 9.56
N LYS A 6 -24.75 -1.89 9.79
CA LYS A 6 -24.38 -0.75 8.92
C LYS A 6 -22.95 -0.24 9.15
N LEU A 7 -22.34 -0.57 10.30
CA LEU A 7 -20.95 -0.23 10.61
C LEU A 7 -19.96 -1.26 10.03
N LEU A 8 -20.42 -2.49 9.79
CA LEU A 8 -19.63 -3.56 9.18
C LEU A 8 -19.72 -3.60 7.65
N ASN A 9 -20.79 -3.02 7.09
CA ASN A 9 -20.97 -2.81 5.65
C ASN A 9 -21.53 -1.40 5.44
N PRO A 10 -20.69 -0.34 5.43
CA PRO A 10 -21.15 0.96 4.99
C PRO A 10 -21.76 0.81 3.58
N PRO A 11 -22.87 1.51 3.27
CA PRO A 11 -23.35 1.54 1.90
C PRO A 11 -22.18 1.97 1.03
N MET A 12 -21.85 1.17 0.00
CA MET A 12 -20.80 1.55 -0.93
C MET A 12 -21.13 2.97 -1.40
N PRO A 13 -20.22 3.96 -1.19
CA PRO A 13 -20.43 5.26 -1.79
C PRO A 13 -20.68 5.00 -3.28
N SER A 14 -21.70 5.64 -3.84
CA SER A 14 -22.00 5.56 -5.26
C SER A 14 -20.68 5.81 -6.00
N SER A 15 -20.13 4.76 -6.58
CA SER A 15 -18.83 4.76 -7.24
C SER A 15 -18.97 5.62 -8.48
N GLY A 16 -18.83 6.94 -8.32
CA GLY A 16 -18.77 7.92 -9.39
C GLY A 16 -17.46 7.85 -10.18
N GLY A 17 -16.63 6.85 -9.90
CA GLY A 17 -15.48 6.51 -10.72
C GLY A 17 -15.95 6.04 -12.08
N ARG A 18 -15.49 6.73 -13.13
CA ARG A 18 -15.65 6.25 -14.51
C ARG A 18 -15.07 4.84 -14.58
N PRO A 19 -15.82 3.84 -15.10
CA PRO A 19 -15.26 2.51 -15.29
C PRO A 19 -13.99 2.64 -16.14
N PRO A 20 -12.94 1.84 -15.85
CA PRO A 20 -11.71 1.93 -16.60
C PRO A 20 -11.99 1.79 -18.09
N GLY A 21 -11.36 2.63 -18.92
CA GLY A 21 -11.56 2.66 -20.37
C GLY A 21 -10.96 1.45 -21.12
N TYR A 22 -10.71 0.35 -20.42
CA TYR A 22 -10.08 -0.86 -20.92
C TYR A 22 -10.88 -2.09 -20.49
N GLU A 23 -10.75 -3.19 -21.24
CA GLU A 23 -11.44 -4.45 -20.93
C GLU A 23 -10.91 -5.06 -19.61
N LEU A 24 -11.81 -5.59 -18.79
CA LEU A 24 -11.45 -6.27 -17.57
C LEU A 24 -10.76 -7.59 -17.91
N MET A 25 -9.55 -7.77 -17.39
CA MET A 25 -8.79 -9.00 -17.57
C MET A 25 -9.33 -10.06 -16.62
N THR A 26 -9.60 -11.26 -17.13
CA THR A 26 -9.94 -12.40 -16.28
C THR A 26 -8.72 -12.85 -15.45
N SER A 27 -8.95 -13.51 -14.32
CA SER A 27 -7.84 -14.04 -13.50
C SER A 27 -6.93 -15.00 -14.29
N SER A 28 -7.50 -15.82 -15.18
CA SER A 28 -6.71 -16.72 -16.03
C SER A 28 -5.82 -15.97 -17.03
N GLN A 29 -6.32 -14.88 -17.62
CA GLN A 29 -5.54 -14.04 -18.52
C GLN A 29 -4.41 -13.33 -17.77
N ALA A 30 -4.71 -12.77 -16.58
CA ALA A 30 -3.73 -12.10 -15.74
C ALA A 30 -2.59 -13.05 -15.35
N LYS A 31 -2.93 -14.28 -14.94
CA LYS A 31 -1.95 -15.31 -14.61
C LYS A 31 -1.09 -15.70 -15.81
N ALA A 32 -1.69 -15.85 -16.98
CA ALA A 32 -0.97 -16.19 -18.21
C ALA A 32 0.04 -15.09 -18.60
N GLU A 33 -0.37 -13.82 -18.54
CA GLU A 33 0.52 -12.68 -18.84
C GLU A 33 1.62 -12.51 -17.79
N ALA A 34 1.29 -12.67 -16.50
CA ALA A 34 2.27 -12.66 -15.42
C ALA A 34 3.34 -13.74 -15.62
N TYR A 35 2.92 -14.95 -15.98
CA TYR A 35 3.83 -16.06 -16.24
C TYR A 35 4.79 -15.76 -17.41
N LYS A 36 4.30 -15.18 -18.51
CA LYS A 36 5.16 -14.77 -19.64
C LYS A 36 6.22 -13.75 -19.21
N LEU A 37 5.84 -12.76 -18.41
CA LEU A 37 6.78 -11.74 -17.91
C LEU A 37 7.82 -12.34 -16.97
N LEU A 38 7.41 -13.25 -16.09
CA LEU A 38 8.30 -13.96 -15.17
C LEU A 38 9.29 -14.86 -15.92
N GLN A 39 8.85 -15.61 -16.93
CA GLN A 39 9.72 -16.45 -17.77
C GLN A 39 10.77 -15.64 -18.53
N ARG A 40 10.40 -14.46 -19.03
CA ARG A 40 11.34 -13.52 -19.68
C ARG A 40 12.35 -12.94 -18.67
N GLY A 41 12.02 -12.95 -17.38
CA GLY A 41 12.66 -12.15 -16.36
C GLY A 41 12.08 -10.73 -16.32
N LEU A 42 11.80 -10.26 -15.10
CA LEU A 42 11.38 -8.88 -14.88
C LEU A 42 12.57 -7.95 -15.09
N THR A 43 12.34 -6.86 -15.80
CA THR A 43 13.30 -5.76 -15.85
C THR A 43 13.41 -5.11 -14.46
N PRO A 44 14.55 -4.49 -14.11
CA PRO A 44 14.70 -3.86 -12.79
C PRO A 44 13.57 -2.87 -12.42
N PRO A 45 13.06 -2.02 -13.35
CA PRO A 45 11.93 -1.15 -13.04
C PRO A 45 10.61 -1.90 -12.81
N GLU A 46 10.36 -3.01 -13.51
CA GLU A 46 9.16 -3.84 -13.28
C GLU A 46 9.23 -4.49 -11.90
N ALA A 47 10.39 -5.06 -11.55
CA ALA A 47 10.61 -5.65 -10.24
C ALA A 47 10.44 -4.61 -9.13
N HIS A 48 11.08 -3.44 -9.27
CA HIS A 48 10.98 -2.35 -8.30
C HIS A 48 9.53 -1.90 -8.05
N VAL A 49 8.76 -1.67 -9.12
CA VAL A 49 7.36 -1.23 -8.99
C VAL A 49 6.50 -2.29 -8.32
N VAL A 50 6.68 -3.56 -8.68
CA VAL A 50 5.94 -4.67 -8.06
C VAL A 50 6.29 -4.76 -6.57
N ASP A 51 7.56 -4.67 -6.23
CA ASP A 51 8.05 -4.81 -4.86
C ASP A 51 7.58 -3.63 -4.00
N ALA A 52 7.67 -2.41 -4.52
CA ALA A 52 7.22 -1.20 -3.84
C ALA A 52 5.72 -1.24 -3.54
N LEU A 53 4.89 -1.62 -4.51
CA LEU A 53 3.43 -1.67 -4.33
C LEU A 53 2.95 -2.94 -3.61
N PHE A 54 3.72 -4.02 -3.62
CA PHE A 54 3.45 -5.17 -2.75
C PHE A 54 3.51 -4.77 -1.28
N VAL A 55 4.55 -4.01 -0.91
CA VAL A 55 4.75 -3.55 0.47
C VAL A 55 3.80 -2.41 0.83
N ALA A 56 3.75 -1.36 0.00
CA ALA A 56 3.02 -0.13 0.27
C ALA A 56 1.51 -0.20 -0.04
N GLY A 57 1.09 -1.13 -0.90
CA GLY A 57 -0.27 -1.25 -1.41
C GLY A 57 -0.66 -0.18 -2.44
N VAL A 58 -0.45 1.09 -2.10
CA VAL A 58 -0.78 2.26 -2.92
C VAL A 58 0.33 3.30 -2.86
N LEU A 59 0.71 3.87 -4.01
CA LEU A 59 1.72 4.93 -4.09
C LEU A 59 1.31 6.03 -5.08
N PRO A 60 1.68 7.29 -4.81
CA PRO A 60 1.57 8.34 -5.82
C PRO A 60 2.62 8.18 -6.92
N GLU A 61 2.36 8.75 -8.09
CA GLU A 61 3.17 8.60 -9.31
C GLU A 61 4.68 8.80 -9.06
N TYR A 62 5.04 9.87 -8.33
CA TYR A 62 6.43 10.25 -8.10
C TYR A 62 7.20 9.28 -7.19
N ARG A 63 6.50 8.41 -6.44
CA ARG A 63 7.12 7.37 -5.59
C ARG A 63 7.37 6.06 -6.33
N LEU A 64 6.85 5.89 -7.55
CA LEU A 64 7.05 4.66 -8.31
C LEU A 64 8.47 4.51 -8.88
N GLY A 65 9.30 5.56 -8.84
CA GLY A 65 10.69 5.51 -9.32
C GLY A 65 10.81 5.29 -10.84
N VAL A 66 9.76 5.58 -11.61
CA VAL A 66 9.74 5.39 -13.07
C VAL A 66 9.26 6.62 -13.81
N SER A 67 9.67 6.76 -15.08
CA SER A 67 9.24 7.86 -15.94
C SER A 67 7.77 7.73 -16.34
N LYS A 68 7.14 8.83 -16.79
CA LYS A 68 5.76 8.84 -17.31
C LYS A 68 5.53 7.79 -18.41
N LYS A 69 6.52 7.60 -19.29
CA LYS A 69 6.49 6.56 -20.33
C LYS A 69 6.51 5.15 -19.70
N GLY A 70 7.27 4.97 -18.63
CA GLY A 70 7.29 3.75 -17.82
C GLY A 70 5.93 3.46 -17.18
N VAL A 71 5.31 4.45 -16.55
CA VAL A 71 3.95 4.34 -15.99
C VAL A 71 2.94 3.93 -17.06
N SER A 72 2.91 4.63 -18.20
CA SER A 72 2.01 4.32 -19.33
C SER A 72 2.20 2.89 -19.84
N ARG A 73 3.46 2.45 -19.99
CA ARG A 73 3.79 1.06 -20.36
C ARG A 73 3.27 0.05 -19.32
N PHE A 74 3.42 0.34 -18.03
CA PHE A 74 3.00 -0.56 -16.95
C PHE A 74 1.48 -0.62 -16.77
N LEU A 75 0.77 0.48 -17.03
CA LEU A 75 -0.69 0.49 -17.15
C LEU A 75 -1.12 -0.37 -18.35
N HIS A 76 -0.46 -0.21 -19.51
CA HIS A 76 -0.78 -0.99 -20.70
C HIS A 76 -0.56 -2.49 -20.49
N SER A 77 0.56 -2.87 -19.85
CA SER A 77 0.85 -4.27 -19.49
C SER A 77 0.12 -4.74 -18.22
N ARG A 78 -0.74 -3.91 -17.63
CA ARG A 78 -1.56 -4.21 -16.44
C ARG A 78 -0.76 -4.64 -15.20
N ILE A 79 0.51 -4.27 -15.15
CA ILE A 79 1.35 -4.37 -13.94
C ILE A 79 0.86 -3.35 -12.91
N LEU A 80 0.52 -2.15 -13.37
CA LEU A 80 -0.09 -1.11 -12.58
C LEU A 80 -1.58 -0.98 -12.89
N ASP A 81 -2.29 -0.41 -11.93
CA ASP A 81 -3.58 0.22 -12.14
C ASP A 81 -3.59 1.61 -11.52
N HIS A 82 -4.45 2.48 -12.02
CA HIS A 82 -4.67 3.79 -11.40
C HIS A 82 -5.99 3.78 -10.63
N LEU A 83 -6.03 4.49 -9.51
CA LEU A 83 -7.27 4.65 -8.76
C LEU A 83 -8.23 5.61 -9.49
N PRO A 84 -9.56 5.47 -9.29
CA PRO A 84 -10.57 6.21 -10.04
C PRO A 84 -10.79 7.64 -9.49
N PHE A 85 -9.71 8.31 -9.07
CA PHE A 85 -9.74 9.69 -8.59
C PHE A 85 -8.96 10.57 -9.56
N ASP A 86 -9.51 11.73 -9.90
CA ASP A 86 -8.79 12.70 -10.71
C ASP A 86 -7.65 13.36 -9.90
N ALA A 87 -6.63 13.83 -10.61
CA ALA A 87 -5.42 14.37 -9.98
C ALA A 87 -5.70 15.59 -9.10
N ARG A 88 -6.69 16.42 -9.45
CA ARG A 88 -7.05 17.60 -8.66
C ARG A 88 -7.65 17.21 -7.32
N THR A 89 -8.57 16.24 -7.31
CA THR A 89 -9.16 15.70 -6.08
C THR A 89 -8.08 15.07 -5.18
N VAL A 90 -7.14 14.33 -5.77
CA VAL A 90 -6.00 13.77 -5.02
C VAL A 90 -5.15 14.89 -4.42
N SER A 91 -4.76 15.90 -5.20
CA SER A 91 -3.95 17.02 -4.71
C SER A 91 -4.61 17.80 -3.58
N GLN A 92 -5.92 18.05 -3.67
CA GLN A 92 -6.67 18.69 -2.57
C GLN A 92 -6.55 17.91 -1.27
N LYS A 93 -6.64 16.57 -1.34
CA LYS A 93 -6.41 15.73 -0.16
C LYS A 93 -4.97 15.80 0.31
N PHE A 94 -3.99 15.76 -0.59
CA PHE A 94 -2.59 15.91 -0.19
C PHE A 94 -2.36 17.22 0.58
N ASP A 95 -2.94 18.33 0.13
CA ASP A 95 -2.87 19.62 0.83
C ASP A 95 -3.51 19.55 2.23
N GLU A 96 -4.67 18.90 2.39
CA GLU A 96 -5.31 18.67 3.70
C GLU A 96 -4.39 17.92 4.68
N TYR A 97 -3.59 16.98 4.19
CA TYR A 97 -2.61 16.21 4.97
C TYR A 97 -1.21 16.85 5.01
N SER A 98 -1.05 18.08 4.49
CA SER A 98 0.23 18.79 4.41
C SER A 98 1.31 18.02 3.63
N LEU A 99 0.89 17.24 2.64
CA LEU A 99 1.77 16.57 1.68
C LEU A 99 1.91 17.46 0.43
N THR A 100 3.13 17.68 -0.07
CA THR A 100 3.38 18.67 -1.15
C THR A 100 3.98 18.09 -2.44
N PRO A 101 3.27 17.22 -3.20
CA PRO A 101 3.81 16.71 -4.46
C PRO A 101 3.29 17.42 -5.72
N GLY A 102 2.34 18.36 -5.60
CA GLY A 102 1.64 18.94 -6.74
C GLY A 102 0.54 18.02 -7.31
N GLU A 103 0.17 18.19 -8.57
CA GLU A 103 -0.79 17.33 -9.28
C GLU A 103 -0.25 15.91 -9.46
N THR A 104 -0.94 14.92 -8.88
CA THR A 104 -0.51 13.52 -8.95
C THR A 104 -1.70 12.54 -8.98
N LEU A 105 -1.44 11.33 -9.48
CA LEU A 105 -2.36 10.21 -9.45
C LEU A 105 -1.85 9.13 -8.49
N LEU A 106 -2.77 8.31 -7.98
CA LEU A 106 -2.45 7.18 -7.12
C LEU A 106 -2.53 5.87 -7.89
N TYR A 107 -1.58 5.00 -7.64
CA TYR A 107 -1.40 3.73 -8.33
C TYR A 107 -1.36 2.56 -7.35
N THR A 108 -1.89 1.42 -7.80
CA THR A 108 -1.81 0.13 -7.11
C THR A 108 -1.28 -0.93 -8.07
N LEU A 109 -1.06 -2.14 -7.57
CA LEU A 109 -0.84 -3.27 -8.48
C LEU A 109 -2.09 -3.48 -9.34
N GLY A 110 -1.87 -3.62 -10.65
CA GLY A 110 -2.87 -4.10 -11.59
C GLY A 110 -2.98 -5.63 -11.54
N PRO A 111 -3.92 -6.23 -12.28
CA PRO A 111 -4.19 -7.67 -12.20
C PRO A 111 -2.96 -8.52 -12.54
N VAL A 112 -2.13 -8.11 -13.51
CA VAL A 112 -0.88 -8.82 -13.83
C VAL A 112 0.15 -8.62 -12.73
N GLY A 113 0.26 -7.39 -12.20
CA GLY A 113 1.16 -7.08 -11.08
C GLY A 113 0.83 -7.87 -9.81
N ILE A 114 -0.46 -8.08 -9.54
CA ILE A 114 -0.96 -8.88 -8.41
C ILE A 114 -0.50 -10.33 -8.53
N GLU A 115 -0.64 -10.93 -9.71
CA GLU A 115 -0.20 -12.32 -9.95
C GLU A 115 1.33 -12.43 -9.88
N ILE A 116 2.08 -11.47 -10.44
CA ILE A 116 3.54 -11.42 -10.30
C ILE A 116 3.95 -11.35 -8.83
N ALA A 117 3.33 -10.46 -8.05
CA ALA A 117 3.62 -10.33 -6.63
C ALA A 117 3.30 -11.62 -5.87
N ARG A 118 2.15 -12.25 -6.15
CA ARG A 118 1.76 -13.51 -5.53
C ARG A 118 2.78 -14.61 -5.77
N GLU A 119 3.27 -14.76 -7.00
CA GLU A 119 4.27 -15.79 -7.32
C GLU A 119 5.64 -15.48 -6.70
N ARG A 120 6.02 -14.19 -6.59
CA ARG A 120 7.31 -13.80 -6.00
C ARG A 120 7.34 -13.93 -4.47
N TYR A 121 6.24 -13.60 -3.80
CA TYR A 121 6.18 -13.51 -2.34
C TYR A 121 5.42 -14.67 -1.69
N GLY A 122 4.77 -15.53 -2.47
CA GLY A 122 3.98 -16.66 -1.97
C GLY A 122 2.68 -16.27 -1.25
N VAL A 123 2.37 -14.96 -1.19
CA VAL A 123 1.19 -14.42 -0.51
C VAL A 123 0.50 -13.38 -1.40
N ALA A 124 -0.81 -13.20 -1.23
CA ALA A 124 -1.54 -12.20 -1.98
C ALA A 124 -1.14 -10.77 -1.53
N PRO A 125 -0.93 -9.82 -2.46
CA PRO A 125 -0.69 -8.42 -2.11
C PRO A 125 -1.93 -7.75 -1.52
N PRO A 126 -1.77 -6.57 -0.88
CA PRO A 126 -2.89 -5.72 -0.50
C PRO A 126 -3.80 -5.42 -1.69
N SER A 127 -5.12 -5.50 -1.48
CA SER A 127 -6.12 -5.35 -2.54
C SER A 127 -7.38 -4.63 -2.01
N GLY A 128 -8.33 -4.34 -2.92
CA GLY A 128 -9.61 -3.72 -2.57
C GLY A 128 -9.63 -2.19 -2.61
N PHE A 129 -8.49 -1.55 -2.91
CA PHE A 129 -8.37 -0.08 -3.00
C PHE A 129 -9.39 0.56 -3.95
N LEU A 130 -9.75 -0.10 -5.05
CA LEU A 130 -10.75 0.38 -6.01
C LEU A 130 -12.16 0.56 -5.40
N ALA A 131 -12.47 -0.14 -4.30
CA ALA A 131 -13.75 -0.03 -3.60
C ALA A 131 -13.70 0.92 -2.40
N TYR A 132 -12.52 1.47 -2.08
CA TYR A 132 -12.35 2.32 -0.91
C TYR A 132 -12.59 3.80 -1.24
N PRO A 133 -13.18 4.57 -0.32
CA PRO A 133 -13.22 6.02 -0.44
C PRO A 133 -11.79 6.58 -0.36
N LEU A 134 -11.56 7.73 -0.99
CA LEU A 134 -10.25 8.37 -1.04
C LEU A 134 -9.71 8.64 0.37
N GLU A 135 -10.56 9.02 1.32
CA GLU A 135 -10.16 9.27 2.72
C GLU A 135 -9.49 8.06 3.36
N ARG A 136 -9.99 6.85 3.05
CA ARG A 136 -9.39 5.62 3.55
C ARG A 136 -8.05 5.34 2.89
N ILE A 137 -7.94 5.60 1.59
CA ILE A 137 -6.71 5.42 0.82
C ILE A 137 -5.64 6.42 1.28
N MET A 138 -6.04 7.64 1.63
CA MET A 138 -5.14 8.68 2.13
C MET A 138 -4.48 8.30 3.46
N HIS A 139 -5.13 7.48 4.29
CA HIS A 139 -4.49 6.93 5.49
C HIS A 139 -3.24 6.10 5.11
N ASP A 140 -3.38 5.15 4.17
CA ASP A 140 -2.25 4.34 3.69
C ASP A 140 -1.18 5.21 2.99
N VAL A 141 -1.60 6.18 2.16
CA VAL A 141 -0.68 7.10 1.48
C VAL A 141 0.16 7.91 2.47
N VAL A 142 -0.44 8.44 3.54
CA VAL A 142 0.26 9.21 4.57
C VAL A 142 1.26 8.32 5.32
N VAL A 143 0.84 7.11 5.70
CA VAL A 143 1.72 6.12 6.33
C VAL A 143 2.94 5.84 5.43
N ASN A 144 2.70 5.60 4.14
CA ASN A 144 3.74 5.33 3.16
C ASN A 144 4.73 6.51 3.03
N GLU A 145 4.24 7.75 2.97
CA GLU A 145 5.09 8.94 2.93
C GLU A 145 5.96 9.09 4.18
N VAL A 146 5.42 8.80 5.37
CA VAL A 146 6.19 8.81 6.63
C VAL A 146 7.28 7.75 6.61
N VAL A 147 6.96 6.51 6.26
CA VAL A 147 7.92 5.40 6.22
C VAL A 147 9.04 5.70 5.22
N LEU A 148 8.70 6.18 4.02
CA LEU A 148 9.69 6.54 2.99
C LEU A 148 10.57 7.73 3.41
N ALA A 149 10.02 8.71 4.13
CA ALA A 149 10.80 9.82 4.66
C ALA A 149 11.77 9.36 5.76
N ILE A 150 11.34 8.45 6.63
CA ILE A 150 12.21 7.81 7.64
C ILE A 150 13.32 7.03 6.95
N GLY A 151 12.98 6.17 5.98
CA GLY A 151 13.95 5.38 5.22
C GLY A 151 15.00 6.25 4.52
N THR A 152 14.57 7.33 3.87
CA THR A 152 15.46 8.29 3.21
C THR A 152 16.45 8.93 4.21
N LYS A 153 15.95 9.38 5.36
CA LYS A 153 16.79 9.96 6.42
C LYS A 153 17.73 8.91 7.02
N ALA A 154 17.26 7.69 7.24
CA ALA A 154 18.05 6.60 7.78
C ALA A 154 19.21 6.24 6.83
N GLN A 155 18.93 6.10 5.53
CA GLN A 155 19.92 5.83 4.50
C GLN A 155 20.99 6.91 4.41
N ALA A 156 20.60 8.19 4.51
CA ALA A 156 21.56 9.30 4.57
C ALA A 156 22.53 9.22 5.76
N HIS A 157 22.18 8.45 6.81
CA HIS A 157 23.02 8.20 7.99
C HIS A 157 23.61 6.77 8.03
N GLY A 158 23.63 6.10 6.88
CA GLY A 158 24.24 4.77 6.71
C GLY A 158 23.42 3.61 7.28
N TRP A 159 22.10 3.80 7.47
CA TRP A 159 21.19 2.71 7.83
C TRP A 159 20.49 2.16 6.60
N GLU A 160 20.31 0.84 6.56
CA GLU A 160 19.44 0.17 5.59
C GLU A 160 18.05 -0.02 6.18
N MET A 161 17.01 0.11 5.37
CA MET A 161 15.62 -0.11 5.81
C MET A 161 15.01 -1.31 5.10
N SER A 162 14.42 -2.21 5.87
CA SER A 162 13.54 -3.26 5.36
C SER A 162 12.12 -2.99 5.84
N TRP A 163 11.20 -2.78 4.90
CA TRP A 163 9.79 -2.52 5.18
C TRP A 163 8.98 -3.78 4.86
N MET A 164 8.27 -4.29 5.86
CA MET A 164 7.43 -5.47 5.73
C MET A 164 6.04 -5.06 5.25
N SER A 165 5.45 -5.85 4.36
CA SER A 165 4.06 -5.66 3.94
C SER A 165 3.08 -5.83 5.10
N LYS A 166 1.83 -5.41 4.91
CA LYS A 166 0.76 -5.63 5.90
C LYS A 166 0.63 -7.12 6.29
N TYR A 167 0.75 -8.04 5.34
CA TYR A 167 0.61 -9.48 5.60
C TYR A 167 1.76 -10.00 6.45
N GLU A 168 2.99 -9.58 6.17
CA GLU A 168 4.18 -9.97 6.91
C GLU A 168 4.23 -9.38 8.32
N SER A 169 3.61 -8.22 8.52
CA SER A 169 3.60 -7.50 9.79
C SER A 169 2.39 -7.78 10.69
N THR A 170 1.38 -8.47 10.16
CA THR A 170 0.19 -8.86 10.93
C THR A 170 0.52 -10.05 11.83
N LEU A 171 0.30 -9.89 13.13
CA LEU A 171 0.45 -10.98 14.09
C LEU A 171 -0.88 -11.71 14.27
N TYR A 172 -0.83 -13.04 14.23
CA TYR A 172 -2.00 -13.90 14.39
C TYR A 172 -1.93 -14.71 15.68
N ARG A 173 -3.10 -14.95 16.30
CA ARG A 173 -3.30 -15.92 17.37
C ARG A 173 -4.53 -16.76 17.01
N ASP A 174 -4.39 -18.08 16.99
CA ASP A 174 -5.45 -19.02 16.62
C ASP A 174 -6.12 -18.68 15.27
N GLY A 175 -5.30 -18.28 14.28
CA GLY A 175 -5.76 -17.90 12.94
C GLY A 175 -6.49 -16.54 12.86
N ARG A 176 -6.53 -15.76 13.95
CA ARG A 176 -7.14 -14.43 13.97
C ARG A 176 -6.07 -13.35 14.11
N PRO A 177 -6.14 -12.25 13.34
CA PRO A 177 -5.21 -11.14 13.52
C PRO A 177 -5.43 -10.51 14.90
N ILE A 178 -4.37 -10.43 15.69
CA ILE A 178 -4.36 -9.77 17.01
C ILE A 178 -3.64 -8.43 16.98
N LEU A 179 -2.72 -8.23 16.05
CA LEU A 179 -2.07 -6.95 15.78
C LEU A 179 -1.94 -6.76 14.27
N GLU A 180 -2.39 -5.60 13.78
CA GLU A 180 -2.27 -5.18 12.38
C GLU A 180 -1.69 -3.76 12.39
N PRO A 181 -0.35 -3.62 12.41
CA PRO A 181 0.26 -2.31 12.40
C PRO A 181 0.00 -1.62 11.06
N ASP A 182 -0.07 -0.29 11.06
CA ASP A 182 -0.20 0.47 9.81
C ASP A 182 1.08 0.34 8.98
N ALA A 183 2.25 0.31 9.63
CA ALA A 183 3.49 -0.17 9.03
C ALA A 183 4.43 -0.80 10.06
N PHE A 184 5.29 -1.71 9.59
CA PHE A 184 6.39 -2.29 10.35
C PHE A 184 7.65 -2.31 9.51
N PHE A 185 8.74 -1.76 10.04
CA PHE A 185 10.02 -1.71 9.33
C PHE A 185 11.19 -1.87 10.30
N ILE A 186 12.32 -2.33 9.78
CA ILE A 186 13.55 -2.56 10.52
C ILE A 186 14.64 -1.69 9.92
N LEU A 187 15.32 -0.92 10.77
CA LEU A 187 16.55 -0.22 10.39
C LEU A 187 17.76 -1.04 10.80
N ARG A 188 18.70 -1.27 9.88
CA ARG A 188 19.91 -2.05 10.10
C ARG A 188 21.15 -1.21 9.85
N ARG A 189 22.16 -1.35 10.72
CA ARG A 189 23.50 -0.78 10.51
C ARG A 189 24.53 -1.61 11.25
N ALA A 190 25.45 -2.21 10.49
CA ALA A 190 26.40 -3.21 11.00
C ALA A 190 25.65 -4.33 11.76
N GLU A 191 25.95 -4.54 13.03
CA GLU A 191 25.32 -5.58 13.87
C GLU A 191 24.09 -5.07 14.64
N THR A 192 23.68 -3.81 14.42
CA THR A 192 22.52 -3.23 15.11
C THR A 192 21.27 -3.32 14.24
N GLU A 193 20.20 -3.88 14.80
CA GLU A 193 18.85 -3.85 14.23
C GLU A 193 17.90 -3.10 15.16
N LEU A 194 17.09 -2.21 14.59
CA LEU A 194 16.07 -1.44 15.30
C LEU A 194 14.71 -1.65 14.63
N PRO A 195 13.82 -2.46 15.21
CA PRO A 195 12.46 -2.63 14.71
C PRO A 195 11.56 -1.46 15.12
N PHE A 196 10.69 -1.03 14.22
CA PHE A 196 9.73 0.04 14.44
C PHE A 196 8.34 -0.39 14.00
N ILE A 197 7.35 -0.04 14.81
CA ILE A 197 5.93 -0.12 14.48
C ILE A 197 5.40 1.31 14.35
N LEU A 198 4.71 1.58 13.26
CA LEU A 198 4.04 2.85 13.01
C LEU A 198 2.52 2.64 13.07
N GLU A 199 1.86 3.54 13.78
CA GLU A 199 0.41 3.64 13.89
C GLU A 199 0.04 5.10 13.62
N TYR A 200 -0.80 5.31 12.60
CA TYR A 200 -1.27 6.63 12.20
C TYR A 200 -2.73 6.82 12.62
N HIS A 201 -2.98 7.93 13.30
CA HIS A 201 -4.30 8.29 13.79
C HIS A 201 -4.60 9.74 13.41
N ASN A 202 -5.58 9.92 12.52
CA ASN A 202 -6.11 11.23 12.13
C ASN A 202 -7.41 11.59 12.87
N GLU A 203 -7.85 10.76 13.83
CA GLU A 203 -9.02 11.00 14.67
C GLU A 203 -8.62 11.58 16.04
N ASP A 204 -9.39 12.53 16.56
CA ASP A 204 -9.27 13.06 17.93
C ASP A 204 -9.82 12.08 19.00
N LYS A 205 -9.52 10.79 18.85
CA LYS A 205 -9.92 9.71 19.77
C LYS A 205 -8.71 9.13 20.44
N ARG A 206 -8.07 9.94 21.28
CA ARG A 206 -6.89 9.61 22.11
C ARG A 206 -6.99 8.24 22.81
N THR A 207 -8.19 7.82 23.21
CA THR A 207 -8.45 6.51 23.85
C THR A 207 -8.23 5.30 22.94
N ARG A 208 -8.46 5.41 21.63
CA ARG A 208 -8.28 4.29 20.68
C ARG A 208 -6.79 4.02 20.44
N GLY A 209 -5.99 5.07 20.23
CA GLY A 209 -4.54 4.95 20.08
C GLY A 209 -3.86 4.38 21.33
N ILE A 210 -4.20 4.88 22.53
CA ILE A 210 -3.66 4.35 23.79
C ILE A 210 -4.00 2.86 23.96
N ARG A 211 -5.23 2.44 23.63
CA ARG A 211 -5.61 1.03 23.70
C ARG A 211 -4.78 0.17 22.74
N LYS A 212 -4.59 0.61 21.50
CA LYS A 212 -3.72 -0.10 20.54
C LYS A 212 -2.30 -0.25 21.07
N VAL A 213 -1.69 0.85 21.52
CA VAL A 213 -0.31 0.82 22.07
C VAL A 213 -0.20 -0.16 23.24
N ARG A 214 -1.15 -0.13 24.19
CA ARG A 214 -1.16 -1.09 25.31
C ARG A 214 -1.29 -2.54 24.84
N THR A 215 -2.08 -2.80 23.79
CA THR A 215 -2.15 -4.14 23.19
C THR A 215 -0.81 -4.57 22.61
N TYR A 216 -0.11 -3.67 21.89
CA TYR A 216 1.25 -3.95 21.39
C TYR A 216 2.21 -4.26 22.55
N GLU A 217 2.25 -3.42 23.58
CA GLU A 217 3.10 -3.62 24.76
C GLU A 217 2.84 -4.97 25.42
N MET A 218 1.56 -5.34 25.61
CA MET A 218 1.18 -6.62 26.22
C MET A 218 1.61 -7.83 25.39
N VAL A 219 1.54 -7.74 24.07
CA VAL A 219 1.83 -8.86 23.16
C VAL A 219 3.32 -8.98 22.86
N CYS A 220 4.06 -7.87 22.83
CA CYS A 220 5.51 -7.88 22.60
C CYS A 220 6.31 -8.15 23.88
N ALA A 221 5.74 -7.96 25.07
CA ALA A 221 6.38 -8.25 26.35
C ALA A 221 6.17 -9.70 26.85
N SER A 222 5.29 -10.47 26.20
CA SER A 222 4.99 -11.88 26.50
C SER A 222 5.81 -12.83 25.64
#